data_AF-W9H161-F1
#
_entry.id   AF-W9H161-F1
#
_cell.length_a   1.000
_cell.length_b   1.000
_cell.length_c   1.000
_cell.angle_alpha   90.00
_cell.angle_beta   90.00
_cell.angle_gamma   90.00
#
_symmetry.space_group_name_H-M   'P 1'
#
loop_
_entity.id
_entity.type
_entity.pdbx_description
1 polymer ?
#
loop_
_entity_poly.entity_id
_entity_poly.type
_entity_poly.pdbx_seq_one_letter_code
_entity_poly.pdbx_strand_id
1 'polypeptide(L)'
;MQATQIEIAALRHPKAEQDRLVVAGEELAAIVSATEHATNGVLSAAELIEKTAVKLKARTSDAGEKADLDGIMDAVVSIFEACNFQDITGQRIGKVVRTLDFIEERVVNMIQTWGPEAFANLHTAVEVPVAEEAKLLNGPQLQGKAISQSEIDALFG
;
A
#
# COMPACT_ATOMS: atom_id res chain seq x y z
N MET A 1 -34.63 7.31 10.87
CA MET A 1 -34.46 7.25 9.41
C MET A 1 -33.50 8.32 8.91
N GLN A 2 -33.78 9.62 9.13
CA GLN A 2 -32.93 10.70 8.60
C GLN A 2 -31.49 10.68 9.13
N ALA A 3 -31.27 10.39 10.42
CA ALA A 3 -29.93 10.24 10.98
C ALA A 3 -29.12 9.10 10.31
N THR A 4 -29.75 7.95 10.07
CA THR A 4 -29.11 6.81 9.38
C THR A 4 -28.74 7.16 7.93
N GLN A 5 -29.58 7.92 7.24
CA GLN A 5 -29.29 8.37 5.87
C GLN A 5 -28.10 9.34 5.83
N ILE A 6 -27.96 10.22 6.85
CA ILE A 6 -26.79 11.11 7.00
C ILE A 6 -25.50 10.30 7.20
N GLU A 7 -25.50 9.30 8.09
CA GLU A 7 -24.33 8.45 8.33
C GLU A 7 -23.93 7.63 7.09
N ILE A 8 -24.90 7.11 6.36
CA ILE A 8 -24.66 6.38 5.10
C ILE A 8 -24.10 7.33 4.02
N ALA A 9 -24.66 8.54 3.89
CA ALA A 9 -24.16 9.57 2.99
C ALA A 9 -22.72 10.02 3.33
N ALA A 10 -22.34 9.98 4.61
CA ALA A 10 -20.99 10.32 5.06
C ALA A 10 -19.94 9.28 4.64
N LEU A 11 -20.35 8.01 4.49
CA LEU A 11 -19.53 6.93 3.93
C LEU A 11 -19.52 6.99 2.39
N ARG A 12 -20.71 7.04 1.78
CA ARG A 12 -20.91 7.14 0.33
C ARG A 12 -22.14 7.96 0.00
N HIS A 13 -21.93 9.11 -0.61
CA HIS A 13 -23.03 9.92 -1.15
C HIS A 13 -23.30 9.55 -2.62
N PRO A 14 -24.57 9.32 -3.06
CA PRO A 14 -24.87 8.89 -4.43
C PRO A 14 -24.42 9.87 -5.53
N LYS A 15 -24.27 11.14 -5.18
CA LYS A 15 -23.78 12.23 -6.06
C LYS A 15 -22.31 12.62 -5.84
N ALA A 16 -21.59 11.97 -4.93
CA ALA A 16 -20.17 12.26 -4.77
C ALA A 16 -19.36 11.63 -5.91
N GLU A 17 -18.38 12.37 -6.43
CA GLU A 17 -17.49 11.86 -7.49
C GLU A 17 -16.49 10.83 -6.97
N GLN A 18 -16.13 10.90 -5.68
CA GLN A 18 -15.21 9.98 -5.05
C GLN A 18 -15.85 9.27 -3.86
N ASP A 19 -15.65 7.96 -3.83
CA ASP A 19 -16.07 7.08 -2.75
C ASP A 19 -14.89 6.83 -1.81
N ARG A 20 -15.10 7.13 -0.53
CA ARG A 20 -14.05 7.08 0.48
C ARG A 20 -13.60 5.66 0.80
N LEU A 21 -14.55 4.72 0.84
CA LEU A 21 -14.22 3.33 1.15
C LEU A 21 -13.44 2.71 0.00
N VAL A 22 -13.80 3.05 -1.24
CA VAL A 22 -13.06 2.65 -2.44
C VAL A 22 -11.65 3.26 -2.44
N VAL A 23 -11.52 4.57 -2.23
CA VAL A 23 -10.21 5.24 -2.20
C VAL A 23 -9.31 4.65 -1.11
N ALA A 24 -9.83 4.43 0.11
CA ALA A 24 -9.06 3.81 1.19
C ALA A 24 -8.65 2.37 0.85
N GLY A 25 -9.52 1.60 0.19
CA GLY A 25 -9.20 0.26 -0.31
C GLY A 25 -8.10 0.27 -1.36
N GLU A 26 -8.16 1.19 -2.32
CA GLU A 26 -7.16 1.38 -3.37
C GLU A 26 -5.79 1.80 -2.79
N GLU A 27 -5.76 2.73 -1.83
CA GLU A 27 -4.54 3.15 -1.14
C GLU A 27 -3.89 2.00 -0.37
N LEU A 28 -4.68 1.21 0.37
CA LEU A 28 -4.18 0.03 1.07
C LEU A 28 -3.65 -1.04 0.11
N ALA A 29 -4.31 -1.26 -1.03
CA ALA A 29 -3.83 -2.17 -2.07
C ALA A 29 -2.51 -1.68 -2.69
N ALA A 30 -2.38 -0.37 -2.94
CA ALA A 30 -1.15 0.24 -3.44
C ALA A 30 0.00 0.09 -2.43
N ILE A 31 -0.26 0.22 -1.13
CA ILE A 31 0.73 -0.04 -0.07
C ILE A 31 1.21 -1.50 -0.10
N VAL A 32 0.30 -2.46 -0.23
CA VAL A 32 0.68 -3.89 -0.35
C VAL A 32 1.59 -4.09 -1.57
N SER A 33 1.17 -3.60 -2.74
CA SER A 33 1.95 -3.77 -3.97
C SER A 33 3.34 -3.10 -3.88
N ALA A 34 3.40 -1.87 -3.38
CA ALA A 34 4.68 -1.15 -3.24
C ALA A 34 5.62 -1.84 -2.24
N THR A 35 5.09 -2.34 -1.13
CA THR A 35 5.90 -3.06 -0.13
C THR A 35 6.37 -4.42 -0.63
N GLU A 36 5.54 -5.17 -1.37
CA GLU A 36 5.96 -6.41 -2.04
C GLU A 36 7.08 -6.15 -3.05
N HIS A 37 6.95 -5.10 -3.86
CA HIS A 37 7.98 -4.73 -4.84
C HIS A 37 9.30 -4.37 -4.16
N ALA A 38 9.25 -3.55 -3.12
CA ALA A 38 10.44 -3.17 -2.34
C ALA A 38 11.09 -4.40 -1.69
N THR A 39 10.31 -5.30 -1.09
CA THR A 39 10.81 -6.54 -0.49
C THR A 39 11.47 -7.43 -1.53
N ASN A 40 10.88 -7.62 -2.70
CA ASN A 40 11.50 -8.39 -3.79
C ASN A 40 12.84 -7.78 -4.24
N GLY A 41 12.95 -6.44 -4.26
CA GLY A 41 14.21 -5.75 -4.52
C GLY A 41 15.27 -6.01 -3.46
N VAL A 42 14.90 -5.99 -2.17
CA VAL A 42 15.80 -6.32 -1.05
C VAL A 42 16.27 -7.77 -1.12
N LEU A 43 15.35 -8.71 -1.37
CA LEU A 43 15.68 -10.14 -1.52
C LEU A 43 16.64 -10.37 -2.68
N SER A 44 16.39 -9.75 -3.83
CA SER A 44 17.28 -9.82 -5.00
C SER A 44 18.68 -9.27 -4.71
N ALA A 45 18.78 -8.18 -3.95
CA ALA A 45 20.06 -7.63 -3.52
C ALA A 45 20.78 -8.58 -2.56
N ALA A 46 20.06 -9.21 -1.62
CA ALA A 46 20.61 -10.18 -0.69
C ALA A 46 21.17 -11.42 -1.40
N GLU A 47 20.45 -11.95 -2.40
CA GLU A 47 20.93 -13.05 -3.26
C GLU A 47 22.22 -12.69 -4.02
N LEU A 48 22.32 -11.45 -4.52
CA LEU A 48 23.52 -10.98 -5.18
C LEU A 48 24.71 -10.89 -4.21
N ILE A 49 24.48 -10.42 -2.98
CA ILE A 49 25.49 -10.38 -1.92
C ILE A 49 25.98 -11.79 -1.59
N GLU A 50 25.06 -12.73 -1.34
CA GLU A 50 25.40 -14.13 -1.05
C GLU A 50 26.24 -14.74 -2.18
N LYS A 51 25.78 -14.65 -3.43
CA LYS A 51 26.48 -15.19 -4.59
C LYS A 51 27.88 -14.60 -4.74
N THR A 52 28.04 -13.32 -4.42
CA THR A 52 29.34 -12.65 -4.47
C THR A 52 30.24 -13.10 -3.33
N ALA A 53 29.72 -13.20 -2.11
CA ALA A 53 30.44 -13.68 -0.94
C ALA A 53 30.95 -15.11 -1.13
N VAL A 54 30.10 -16.02 -1.62
CA VAL A 54 30.47 -17.41 -1.94
C VAL A 54 31.60 -17.47 -2.97
N LYS A 55 31.53 -16.66 -4.04
CA LYS A 55 32.59 -16.58 -5.06
C LYS A 55 33.91 -16.07 -4.48
N LEU A 56 33.87 -15.06 -3.62
CA LEU A 56 35.07 -14.53 -2.96
C LEU A 56 35.67 -15.56 -2.01
N LYS A 57 34.83 -16.26 -1.24
CA LYS A 57 35.26 -17.28 -0.27
C LYS A 57 35.98 -18.44 -0.95
N ALA A 58 35.53 -18.83 -2.14
CA ALA A 58 36.15 -19.86 -2.95
C ALA A 58 37.52 -19.45 -3.54
N ARG A 59 37.78 -18.14 -3.69
CA ARG A 59 39.02 -17.60 -4.26
C ARG A 59 40.08 -17.27 -3.22
N THR A 60 39.67 -16.92 -2.01
CA THR A 60 40.60 -16.59 -0.94
C THR A 60 41.09 -17.84 -0.22
N SER A 61 42.36 -17.82 0.19
CA SER A 61 42.95 -18.84 1.07
C SER A 61 43.10 -18.33 2.51
N ASP A 62 42.89 -17.03 2.74
CA ASP A 62 43.03 -16.41 4.05
C ASP A 62 41.88 -16.82 4.98
N ALA A 63 42.22 -17.23 6.20
CA ALA A 63 41.24 -17.73 7.15
C ALA A 63 40.39 -16.60 7.77
N GLY A 64 40.95 -15.40 7.93
CA GLY A 64 40.23 -14.22 8.42
C GLY A 64 39.20 -13.75 7.40
N GLU A 65 39.59 -13.60 6.14
CA GLU A 65 38.67 -13.24 5.06
C GLU A 65 37.53 -14.25 4.89
N LYS A 66 37.82 -15.56 5.08
CA LYS A 66 36.76 -16.59 5.06
C LYS A 66 35.76 -16.42 6.20
N ALA A 67 36.22 -16.08 7.41
CA ALA A 67 35.36 -15.86 8.55
C ALA A 67 34.49 -14.60 8.39
N ASP A 68 35.06 -13.52 7.84
CA ASP A 68 34.30 -12.30 7.53
C ASP A 68 33.20 -12.58 6.48
N LEU A 69 33.51 -13.38 5.46
CA LEU A 69 32.54 -13.79 4.44
C LEU A 69 31.43 -14.69 4.99
N ASP A 70 31.74 -15.53 5.98
CA ASP A 70 30.70 -16.29 6.72
C ASP A 70 29.77 -15.35 7.49
N GLY A 71 30.32 -14.33 8.16
CA GLY A 71 29.51 -13.31 8.83
C GLY A 71 28.58 -12.55 7.87
N ILE A 72 29.04 -12.26 6.64
CA ILE A 72 28.18 -11.67 5.60
C ILE A 72 27.06 -12.63 5.19
N MET A 73 27.35 -13.92 5.03
CA MET A 73 26.34 -14.92 4.68
C MET A 73 25.28 -15.07 5.78
N ASP A 74 25.69 -15.08 7.05
CA ASP A 74 24.76 -15.13 8.19
C ASP A 74 23.85 -13.89 8.25
N ALA A 75 24.39 -12.71 7.94
CA ALA A 75 23.61 -11.49 7.84
C ALA A 75 22.60 -11.55 6.68
N VAL A 76 22.97 -12.13 5.54
CA VAL A 76 22.05 -12.36 4.41
C VAL A 76 20.91 -13.32 4.79
N VAL A 77 21.21 -14.41 5.49
CA VAL A 77 20.16 -15.32 6.02
C VAL A 77 19.19 -14.56 6.92
N SER A 78 19.71 -13.69 7.79
CA SER A 78 18.87 -12.85 8.67
C SER A 78 17.96 -11.91 7.87
N ILE A 79 18.41 -11.38 6.73
CA ILE A 79 17.58 -10.56 5.82
C ILE A 79 16.44 -11.41 5.24
N PHE A 80 16.72 -12.61 4.73
CA PHE A 80 15.69 -13.51 4.20
C PHE A 80 14.61 -13.82 5.24
N GLU A 81 15.01 -14.14 6.47
CA GLU A 81 14.08 -14.41 7.57
C GLU A 81 13.24 -13.18 7.93
N ALA A 82 13.85 -12.00 8.00
CA ALA A 82 13.15 -10.76 8.30
C ALA A 82 12.11 -10.40 7.23
N CYS A 83 12.45 -10.60 5.95
CA CYS A 83 11.53 -10.33 4.83
C CYS A 83 10.35 -11.30 4.80
N ASN A 84 10.45 -12.50 5.39
CA ASN A 84 9.38 -13.50 5.39
C ASN A 84 8.11 -13.02 6.14
N PHE A 85 8.24 -12.06 7.08
CA PHE A 85 7.10 -11.45 7.77
C PHE A 85 6.23 -10.56 6.87
N GLN A 86 6.73 -10.16 5.70
CA GLN A 86 5.99 -9.30 4.77
C GLN A 86 4.77 -10.02 4.19
N ASP A 87 4.85 -11.33 3.91
CA ASP A 87 3.73 -12.12 3.38
C ASP A 87 2.51 -12.07 4.34
N ILE A 88 2.73 -12.25 5.64
CA ILE A 88 1.67 -12.16 6.65
C ILE A 88 1.06 -10.74 6.69
N THR A 89 1.89 -9.71 6.50
CA THR A 89 1.42 -8.32 6.48
C THR A 89 0.55 -8.05 5.24
N GLY A 90 0.99 -8.49 4.05
CA GLY A 90 0.21 -8.40 2.81
C GLY A 90 -1.13 -9.13 2.93
N GLN A 91 -1.14 -10.36 3.47
CA GLN A 91 -2.36 -11.11 3.70
C GLN A 91 -3.33 -10.42 4.67
N ARG A 92 -2.82 -9.82 5.74
CA ARG A 92 -3.63 -9.09 6.72
C ARG A 92 -4.25 -7.83 6.11
N ILE A 93 -3.46 -7.04 5.38
CA ILE A 93 -3.99 -5.85 4.70
C ILE A 93 -5.01 -6.27 3.63
N GLY A 94 -4.75 -7.33 2.87
CA GLY A 94 -5.71 -7.88 1.92
C GLY A 94 -7.04 -8.31 2.55
N LYS A 95 -7.04 -8.78 3.82
CA LYS A 95 -8.28 -9.02 4.57
C LYS A 95 -9.01 -7.72 4.92
N VAL A 96 -8.29 -6.66 5.25
CA VAL A 96 -8.87 -5.33 5.50
C VAL A 96 -9.51 -4.80 4.22
N VAL A 97 -8.81 -4.84 3.07
CA VAL A 97 -9.36 -4.42 1.77
C VAL A 97 -10.66 -5.16 1.45
N ARG A 98 -10.69 -6.50 1.55
CA ARG A 98 -11.92 -7.28 1.34
C ARG A 98 -13.06 -6.92 2.31
N THR A 99 -12.72 -6.49 3.52
CA THR A 99 -13.72 -6.04 4.51
C THR A 99 -14.29 -4.69 4.11
N LEU A 100 -13.45 -3.77 3.61
CA LEU A 100 -13.91 -2.49 3.06
C LEU A 100 -14.80 -2.71 1.85
N ASP A 101 -14.44 -3.60 0.92
CA ASP A 101 -15.26 -3.96 -0.24
C ASP A 101 -16.64 -4.50 0.19
N PHE A 102 -16.67 -5.36 1.20
CA PHE A 102 -17.91 -5.88 1.74
C PHE A 102 -18.78 -4.78 2.37
N ILE A 103 -18.18 -3.87 3.17
CA ILE A 103 -18.91 -2.73 3.74
C ILE A 103 -19.50 -1.87 2.62
N GLU A 104 -18.71 -1.61 1.59
CA GLU A 104 -19.10 -0.81 0.43
C GLU A 104 -20.30 -1.42 -0.30
N GLU A 105 -20.27 -2.73 -0.57
CA GLU A 105 -21.41 -3.45 -1.16
C GLU A 105 -22.69 -3.29 -0.32
N ARG A 106 -22.58 -3.37 1.01
CA ARG A 106 -23.73 -3.20 1.92
C ARG A 106 -24.26 -1.77 1.89
N VAL A 107 -23.37 -0.77 1.86
CA VAL A 107 -23.73 0.65 1.76
C VAL A 107 -24.47 0.94 0.45
N VAL A 108 -23.97 0.44 -0.69
CA VAL A 108 -24.65 0.56 -2.00
C VAL A 108 -26.04 -0.07 -1.97
N ASN A 109 -26.16 -1.29 -1.42
CA ASN A 109 -27.45 -1.97 -1.31
C ASN A 109 -28.46 -1.18 -0.45
N MET A 110 -28.00 -0.53 0.63
CA MET A 110 -28.84 0.32 1.47
C MET A 110 -29.32 1.56 0.69
N ILE A 111 -28.42 2.21 -0.05
CA ILE A 111 -28.76 3.36 -0.91
C ILE A 111 -29.81 2.96 -1.95
N GLN A 112 -29.63 1.82 -2.61
CA GLN A 112 -30.58 1.30 -3.59
C GLN A 112 -31.96 1.01 -2.97
N THR A 113 -31.98 0.49 -1.73
CA THR A 113 -33.23 0.18 -1.02
C THR A 113 -34.05 1.43 -0.68
N TRP A 114 -33.39 2.53 -0.31
CA TRP A 114 -34.08 3.79 0.01
C TRP A 114 -34.41 4.64 -1.21
N GLY A 115 -33.71 4.42 -2.33
CA GLY A 115 -33.80 5.26 -3.51
C GLY A 115 -32.91 6.51 -3.39
N PRO A 116 -32.31 6.97 -4.50
CA PRO A 116 -31.40 8.11 -4.50
C PRO A 116 -32.08 9.43 -4.10
N GLU A 117 -33.41 9.55 -4.23
CA GLU A 117 -34.15 10.74 -3.80
C GLU A 117 -34.09 10.95 -2.28
N ALA A 118 -33.97 9.85 -1.51
CA ALA A 118 -33.87 9.90 -0.05
C ALA A 118 -32.59 10.62 0.44
N PHE A 119 -31.60 10.76 -0.44
CA PHE A 119 -30.33 11.41 -0.17
C PHE A 119 -30.21 12.78 -0.87
N ALA A 120 -31.18 13.19 -1.67
CA ALA A 120 -31.05 14.34 -2.58
C ALA A 120 -30.78 15.68 -1.88
N ASN A 121 -31.25 15.82 -0.64
CA ASN A 121 -31.11 17.03 0.20
C ASN A 121 -29.95 16.94 1.20
N LEU A 122 -29.19 15.85 1.21
CA LEU A 122 -28.03 15.69 2.08
C LEU A 122 -26.81 16.34 1.43
N HIS A 123 -25.95 16.92 2.26
CA HIS A 123 -24.70 17.50 1.78
C HIS A 123 -23.75 16.38 1.32
N THR A 124 -23.14 16.58 0.14
CA THR A 124 -22.18 15.66 -0.47
C THR A 124 -20.83 15.64 0.24
N ALA A 125 -20.51 16.69 1.02
CA ALA A 125 -19.22 16.86 1.66
C ALA A 125 -19.34 16.77 3.18
N VAL A 126 -18.78 15.71 3.75
CA VAL A 126 -18.41 15.67 5.17
C VAL A 126 -16.89 15.81 5.22
N GLU A 127 -16.33 17.02 5.25
CA GLU A 127 -14.88 17.18 5.39
C GLU A 127 -14.40 16.49 6.68
N VAL A 128 -13.63 15.42 6.53
CA VAL A 128 -12.91 14.84 7.67
C VAL A 128 -11.67 15.71 7.84
N PRO A 129 -11.43 16.26 9.03
CA PRO A 129 -10.21 17.02 9.28
C PRO A 129 -9.00 16.11 9.06
N VAL A 130 -8.27 16.32 7.97
CA VAL A 130 -6.96 15.69 7.78
C VAL A 130 -5.98 16.51 8.62
N ALA A 131 -5.41 15.88 9.66
CA ALA A 131 -4.36 16.49 10.47
C ALA A 131 -3.23 16.98 9.56
N GLU A 132 -2.66 18.16 9.81
CA GLU A 132 -1.64 18.76 8.93
C GLU A 132 -0.43 17.84 8.69
N GLU A 133 -0.07 17.01 9.66
CA GLU A 133 1.00 16.01 9.57
C GLU A 133 0.73 14.96 8.48
N ALA A 134 -0.53 14.59 8.24
CA ALA A 134 -0.90 13.66 7.18
C ALA A 134 -0.73 14.26 5.77
N LYS A 135 -0.66 15.60 5.64
CA LYS A 135 -0.36 16.27 4.36
C LYS A 135 1.11 16.16 3.95
N LEU A 136 2.00 15.81 4.88
CA LEU A 136 3.44 15.63 4.63
C LEU A 136 3.79 14.18 4.24
N LEU A 137 2.86 13.24 4.44
CA LEU A 137 3.05 11.84 4.08
C LEU A 137 2.70 11.65 2.60
N ASN A 138 3.72 11.52 1.76
CA ASN A 138 3.54 11.08 0.38
C ASN A 138 3.45 9.55 0.37
N GLY A 139 2.23 9.02 0.27
CA GLY A 139 1.99 7.59 0.07
C GLY A 139 2.44 7.13 -1.33
N PRO A 140 2.52 5.81 -1.56
CA PRO A 140 2.75 5.28 -2.90
C PRO A 140 1.71 5.83 -3.89
N GLN A 141 2.16 6.27 -5.06
CA GLN A 141 1.26 6.81 -6.07
C GLN A 141 0.32 5.73 -6.59
N LEU A 142 -0.97 6.04 -6.63
CA LEU A 142 -1.97 5.16 -7.27
C LEU A 142 -1.66 5.01 -8.76
N GLN A 143 -1.92 3.82 -9.29
CA GLN A 143 -1.71 3.50 -10.70
C GLN A 143 -2.49 4.49 -11.59
N GLY A 144 -1.81 5.14 -12.55
CA GLY A 144 -2.41 6.14 -13.43
C GLY A 144 -2.44 7.58 -12.88
N LYS A 145 -2.02 7.81 -11.63
CA LYS A 145 -1.77 9.16 -11.08
C LYS A 145 -0.28 9.54 -11.02
N ALA A 146 0.59 8.68 -11.55
CA ALA A 146 1.99 8.99 -11.68
C ALA A 146 2.19 10.10 -12.73
N ILE A 147 2.85 11.18 -12.33
CA ILE A 147 3.32 12.20 -13.27
C ILE A 147 4.22 11.50 -14.29
N SER A 148 3.90 11.70 -15.56
CA SER A 148 4.67 11.11 -16.66
C SER A 148 6.05 11.78 -16.76
N GLN A 149 7.06 11.03 -17.24
CA GLN A 149 8.40 11.62 -17.45
C GLN A 149 8.34 12.85 -18.37
N SER A 150 7.43 12.84 -19.37
CA SER A 150 7.17 14.00 -20.23
C SER A 150 6.66 15.24 -19.49
N GLU A 151 5.89 15.07 -18.41
CA GLU A 151 5.45 16.18 -17.57
C GLU A 151 6.55 16.67 -16.63
N ILE A 152 7.42 15.78 -16.15
CA ILE A 152 8.63 16.16 -15.38
C ILE A 152 9.56 16.99 -16.26
N ASP A 153 9.81 16.53 -17.48
CA ASP A 153 10.69 17.21 -18.42
C ASP A 153 10.13 18.59 -18.82
N ALA A 154 8.81 18.76 -18.87
CA ALA A 154 8.17 20.07 -19.11
C ALA A 154 8.27 21.04 -17.92
N LEU A 155 8.49 20.54 -16.70
CA LEU A 155 8.65 21.35 -15.48
C LEU A 155 10.09 21.81 -15.25
N PHE A 156 11.09 21.06 -15.74
CA PHE A 156 12.51 21.28 -15.44
C PHE A 156 13.41 21.40 -16.68
N GLY A 157 12.87 21.29 -17.89
CA GLY A 157 13.57 21.43 -19.17
C GLY A 157 13.53 22.83 -19.78
#